data_AF-A0AAV5HT04-F1
#
_entry.id   AF-A0AAV5HT04-F1
#
_cell.length_a   1.000
_cell.length_b   1.000
_cell.length_c   1.000
_cell.angle_alpha   90.00
_cell.angle_beta   90.00
_cell.angle_gamma   90.00
#
_symmetry.space_group_name_H-M   'P 1'
#
loop_
_entity.id
_entity.type
_entity.pdbx_description
1 polymer ?
#
loop_
_entity_poly.entity_id
_entity_poly.type
_entity_poly.pdbx_seq_one_letter_code
_entity_poly.pdbx_strand_id
1 'polypeptide(L)'
;MEPGPSGGSSPTRKRNGMRARTRIDSLDHDILHIIFSFLNIFDLVRCTVVCKSWNAVLNRSKLLHYKMWQNYSEFFNDSNSSRRELNLSLEELAKMHHSLSLREGRIDIDQWRGHSVGIDQCRMKMGLLLTGVGDKVMRLWSLDRYKCVEEYSVPDNVSLVDFDFDESKVIMAYVQPLSPYPLSHSRSHGL
;
A
#
# COMPACT_ATOMS: atom_id res chain seq x y z
N MET A 1 9.80 -13.91 85.06
CA MET A 1 8.37 -13.74 84.78
C MET A 1 8.22 -13.59 83.27
N GLU A 2 7.78 -14.65 82.60
CA GLU A 2 6.96 -14.63 81.35
C GLU A 2 5.52 -14.14 81.70
N PRO A 3 4.55 -13.93 80.76
CA PRO A 3 4.56 -13.79 79.28
C PRO A 3 3.74 -12.56 78.75
N GLY A 4 3.61 -12.42 77.41
CA GLY A 4 2.89 -11.36 76.63
C GLY A 4 1.33 -11.35 76.69
N PRO A 5 0.62 -10.56 75.84
CA PRO A 5 0.12 -11.03 74.52
C PRO A 5 0.07 -9.91 73.40
N SER A 6 0.28 -10.17 72.10
CA SER A 6 -0.57 -10.76 71.02
C SER A 6 -1.46 -9.78 70.21
N GLY A 7 -1.34 -9.83 68.88
CA GLY A 7 -2.40 -9.49 67.89
C GLY A 7 -2.24 -8.14 67.16
N GLY A 8 -2.24 -8.02 65.82
CA GLY A 8 -2.59 -9.00 64.79
C GLY A 8 -2.27 -8.54 63.35
N SER A 9 -2.13 -9.57 62.50
CA SER A 9 -2.63 -9.70 61.11
C SER A 9 -2.55 -8.53 60.09
N SER A 10 -1.71 -8.73 59.06
CA SER A 10 -1.88 -8.31 57.65
C SER A 10 -3.27 -8.67 57.09
N PRO A 11 -3.82 -8.13 55.96
CA PRO A 11 -3.17 -7.75 54.68
C PRO A 11 -3.74 -6.41 54.08
N THR A 12 -3.22 -5.79 53.00
CA THR A 12 -3.64 -6.05 51.60
C THR A 12 -2.81 -5.24 50.58
N ARG A 13 -2.06 -5.98 49.75
CA ARG A 13 -1.98 -5.91 48.28
C ARG A 13 -2.78 -4.79 47.56
N LYS A 14 -2.08 -3.96 46.79
CA LYS A 14 -2.44 -3.49 45.42
C LYS A 14 -1.15 -3.09 44.70
N ARG A 15 -0.39 -4.05 44.12
CA ARG A 15 -0.46 -4.42 42.70
C ARG A 15 -0.75 -3.20 41.80
N ASN A 16 0.32 -2.54 41.36
CA ASN A 16 0.41 -2.00 40.01
C ASN A 16 1.80 -2.35 39.46
N GLY A 17 2.03 -3.67 39.34
CA GLY A 17 2.96 -4.15 38.34
C GLY A 17 2.36 -3.78 36.99
N MET A 18 2.71 -2.58 36.51
CA MET A 18 2.56 -2.24 35.11
C MET A 18 3.36 -3.29 34.38
N ARG A 19 2.67 -4.34 33.93
CA ARG A 19 3.24 -5.49 33.24
C ARG A 19 3.99 -4.86 32.08
N ALA A 20 5.32 -4.78 32.20
CA ALA A 20 6.16 -4.20 31.19
C ALA A 20 5.74 -4.89 29.90
N ARG A 21 5.20 -4.11 28.97
CA ARG A 21 4.68 -4.62 27.71
C ARG A 21 5.88 -5.32 27.08
N THR A 22 5.90 -6.64 27.06
CA THR A 22 6.98 -7.43 26.47
C THR A 22 7.02 -7.06 25.01
N ARG A 23 7.90 -6.11 24.70
CA ARG A 23 8.17 -5.69 23.35
C ARG A 23 8.92 -6.84 22.69
N ILE A 24 8.81 -6.98 21.38
CA ILE A 24 9.41 -8.11 20.65
C ILE A 24 10.95 -8.10 20.70
N ASP A 25 11.54 -7.01 21.20
CA ASP A 25 12.95 -6.87 21.57
C ASP A 25 13.33 -7.68 22.84
N SER A 26 12.36 -8.14 23.63
CA SER A 26 12.58 -9.04 24.78
C SER A 26 12.59 -10.51 24.40
N LEU A 27 12.35 -10.84 23.12
CA LEU A 27 12.39 -12.20 22.63
C LEU A 27 13.86 -12.60 22.37
N ASP A 28 14.22 -13.81 22.76
CA ASP A 28 15.57 -14.33 22.55
C ASP A 28 15.92 -14.41 21.05
N HIS A 29 17.19 -14.17 20.73
CA HIS A 29 17.68 -14.17 19.34
C HIS A 29 17.47 -15.52 18.64
N ASP A 30 17.56 -16.64 19.36
CA ASP A 30 17.35 -17.98 18.80
C ASP A 30 15.87 -18.21 18.48
N ILE A 31 14.97 -17.73 19.34
CA ILE A 31 13.52 -17.81 19.10
C ILE A 31 13.14 -16.94 17.89
N LEU A 32 13.69 -15.73 17.79
CA LEU A 32 13.49 -14.86 16.63
C LEU A 32 14.03 -15.51 15.34
N HIS A 33 15.20 -16.15 15.41
CA HIS A 33 15.76 -16.87 14.28
C HIS A 33 14.84 -18.02 13.81
N ILE A 34 14.31 -18.81 14.76
CA ILE A 34 13.33 -19.87 14.47
C ILE A 34 12.09 -19.28 13.80
N ILE A 35 11.53 -18.19 14.31
CA ILE A 35 10.37 -17.52 13.71
C ILE A 35 10.69 -17.08 12.27
N PHE A 36 11.82 -16.41 12.06
CA PHE A 36 12.23 -15.96 10.72
C PHE A 36 12.43 -17.11 9.75
N SER A 37 12.85 -18.29 10.22
CA SER A 37 13.05 -19.47 9.36
C SER A 37 11.77 -19.91 8.64
N PHE A 38 10.58 -19.57 9.15
CA PHE A 38 9.30 -19.87 8.53
C PHE A 38 8.85 -18.84 7.47
N LEU A 39 9.47 -17.67 7.41
CA LEU A 39 9.05 -16.58 6.52
C LEU A 39 9.60 -16.73 5.09
N ASN A 40 8.85 -16.30 4.07
CA ASN A 40 9.39 -16.24 2.71
C ASN A 40 10.48 -15.17 2.57
N ILE A 41 11.17 -15.15 1.43
CA ILE A 41 12.27 -14.22 1.18
C ILE A 41 11.84 -12.74 1.26
N PHE A 42 10.66 -12.38 0.77
CA PHE A 42 10.17 -11.00 0.81
C PHE A 42 9.84 -10.54 2.22
N ASP A 43 9.22 -11.42 3.02
CA ASP A 43 8.94 -11.15 4.42
C ASP A 43 10.22 -11.06 5.25
N LEU A 44 11.23 -11.87 4.94
CA LEU A 44 12.57 -11.74 5.53
C LEU A 44 13.21 -10.39 5.21
N VAL A 45 13.16 -9.93 3.96
CA VAL A 45 13.65 -8.59 3.57
C VAL A 45 12.92 -7.51 4.37
N ARG A 46 11.58 -7.58 4.47
CA ARG A 46 10.81 -6.64 5.30
C ARG A 46 11.24 -6.67 6.77
N CYS A 47 11.55 -7.84 7.32
CA CYS A 47 12.03 -7.96 8.70
C CYS A 47 13.38 -7.26 8.94
N THR A 48 14.24 -7.14 7.92
CA THR A 48 15.54 -6.44 8.04
C THR A 48 15.41 -4.95 8.34
N VAL A 49 14.29 -4.32 7.94
CA VAL A 49 14.06 -2.88 8.11
C VAL A 49 13.21 -2.54 9.34
N VAL A 50 12.73 -3.53 10.09
CA VAL A 50 11.86 -3.31 11.28
C VAL A 50 12.63 -2.65 12.42
N CYS A 51 13.77 -3.21 12.82
CA CYS A 51 14.63 -2.64 13.86
C CYS A 51 16.05 -3.20 13.79
N LYS A 52 16.99 -2.55 14.51
CA LYS A 52 18.41 -2.96 14.56
C LYS A 52 18.60 -4.39 15.09
N SER A 53 17.79 -4.81 16.06
CA SER A 53 17.87 -6.16 16.65
C SER A 53 17.51 -7.24 15.62
N TRP A 54 16.40 -7.06 14.90
CA TRP A 54 15.94 -8.00 13.87
C TRP A 54 16.92 -8.09 12.71
N ASN A 55 17.42 -6.94 12.26
CA ASN A 55 18.46 -6.89 11.24
C ASN A 55 19.73 -7.62 11.69
N ALA A 56 20.13 -7.48 12.95
CA ALA A 56 21.30 -8.16 13.49
C ALA A 56 21.13 -9.69 13.52
N VAL A 57 19.96 -10.20 13.93
CA VAL A 57 19.64 -11.64 13.88
C VAL A 57 19.74 -12.18 12.46
N LEU A 58 19.09 -11.51 11.50
CA LEU A 58 19.03 -11.95 10.10
C LEU A 58 20.39 -11.92 9.40
N ASN A 59 21.22 -10.91 9.68
CA ASN A 59 22.56 -10.81 9.13
C ASN A 59 23.52 -11.84 9.73
N ARG A 60 23.44 -12.07 11.05
CA ARG A 60 24.27 -13.08 11.73
C ARG A 60 24.00 -14.47 11.21
N SER A 61 22.73 -14.81 11.03
CA SER A 61 22.35 -16.16 10.63
C SER A 61 22.44 -16.43 9.13
N LYS A 62 22.75 -15.41 8.30
CA LYS A 62 22.76 -15.48 6.83
C LYS A 62 21.49 -16.11 6.24
N LEU A 63 20.37 -16.05 6.96
CA LEU A 63 19.13 -16.76 6.61
C LEU A 63 18.57 -16.26 5.27
N LEU A 64 18.67 -14.95 5.04
CA LEU A 64 18.31 -14.33 3.77
C LEU A 64 19.11 -14.93 2.60
N HIS A 65 20.42 -15.12 2.77
CA HIS A 65 21.28 -15.68 1.73
C HIS A 65 20.91 -17.13 1.43
N TYR A 66 20.68 -17.91 2.47
CA TYR A 66 20.29 -19.32 2.35
C TYR A 66 18.96 -19.47 1.61
N LYS A 67 17.91 -18.77 2.03
CA LYS A 67 16.60 -18.81 1.36
C LYS A 67 16.67 -18.27 -0.06
N MET A 68 17.48 -17.25 -0.30
CA MET A 68 17.66 -16.70 -1.64
C MET A 68 18.30 -17.73 -2.56
N TRP A 69 19.34 -18.44 -2.09
CA TRP A 69 20.00 -19.49 -2.87
C TRP A 69 19.07 -20.68 -3.14
N GLN A 70 18.26 -21.09 -2.16
CA GLN A 70 17.25 -22.14 -2.36
C GLN A 70 16.25 -21.77 -3.47
N ASN A 71 15.59 -20.61 -3.35
CA ASN A 71 14.65 -20.17 -4.37
C ASN A 71 15.34 -20.01 -5.73
N TYR A 72 16.52 -19.37 -5.77
CA TYR A 72 17.24 -19.17 -7.02
C TYR A 72 17.61 -20.50 -7.69
N SER A 73 18.09 -21.48 -6.94
CA SER A 73 18.41 -22.82 -7.45
C SER A 73 17.18 -23.59 -7.93
N GLU A 74 16.02 -23.38 -7.31
CA GLU A 74 14.76 -23.97 -7.79
C GLU A 74 14.32 -23.37 -9.13
N PHE A 75 14.60 -22.07 -9.35
CA PHE A 75 14.22 -21.37 -10.59
C PHE A 75 15.28 -21.40 -11.69
N PHE A 76 16.56 -21.52 -11.36
CA PHE A 76 17.68 -21.48 -12.29
C PHE A 76 18.63 -22.68 -12.08
N ASN A 77 18.73 -23.54 -13.10
CA ASN A 77 19.60 -24.72 -13.11
C ASN A 77 21.10 -24.40 -13.36
N ASP A 78 21.51 -23.13 -13.29
CA ASP A 78 22.84 -22.72 -13.74
C ASP A 78 23.89 -22.81 -12.62
N SER A 79 24.96 -23.55 -12.90
CA SER A 79 26.06 -23.85 -11.96
C SER A 79 27.15 -22.78 -11.96
N ASN A 80 27.07 -21.78 -12.85
CA ASN A 80 28.02 -20.67 -12.92
C ASN A 80 27.63 -19.50 -12.00
N SER A 81 27.66 -19.74 -10.69
CA SER A 81 27.42 -18.69 -9.70
C SER A 81 28.72 -18.23 -9.04
N SER A 82 29.50 -17.42 -9.77
CA SER A 82 30.46 -16.54 -9.10
C SER A 82 29.69 -15.42 -8.39
N ARG A 83 29.83 -15.38 -7.07
CA ARG A 83 29.61 -14.25 -6.13
C ARG A 83 28.75 -13.09 -6.65
N ARG A 84 27.49 -13.33 -7.02
CA ARG A 84 26.54 -12.26 -7.36
C ARG A 84 26.18 -11.47 -6.10
N GLU A 85 26.10 -10.15 -6.23
CA GLU A 85 25.64 -9.29 -5.14
C GLU A 85 24.18 -9.59 -4.81
N LEU A 86 23.86 -9.69 -3.51
CA LEU A 86 22.50 -9.98 -3.01
C LEU A 86 21.42 -9.11 -3.66
N ASN A 87 21.75 -7.85 -3.92
CA ASN A 87 20.83 -6.86 -4.46
C ASN A 87 20.36 -7.23 -5.88
N LEU A 88 21.29 -7.70 -6.73
CA LEU A 88 20.97 -8.10 -8.11
C LEU A 88 20.06 -9.33 -8.11
N SER A 89 20.34 -10.32 -7.25
CA SER A 89 19.51 -11.52 -7.11
C SER A 89 18.13 -11.23 -6.51
N LEU A 90 18.02 -10.27 -5.59
CA LEU A 90 16.73 -9.87 -5.03
C LEU A 90 15.86 -9.15 -6.08
N GLU A 91 16.46 -8.32 -6.93
CA GLU A 91 15.74 -7.65 -8.02
C GLU A 91 15.21 -8.66 -9.04
N GLU A 92 16.05 -9.60 -9.48
CA GLU A 92 15.65 -10.69 -10.39
C GLU A 92 14.50 -11.51 -9.79
N LEU A 93 14.60 -11.89 -8.52
CA LEU A 93 13.58 -12.66 -7.84
C LEU A 93 12.28 -11.87 -7.62
N ALA A 94 12.36 -10.57 -7.35
CA ALA A 94 11.19 -9.69 -7.27
C ALA A 94 10.46 -9.57 -8.62
N LYS A 95 11.20 -9.38 -9.71
CA LYS A 95 10.64 -9.36 -11.08
C LYS A 95 9.92 -10.65 -11.42
N MET A 96 10.55 -11.78 -11.12
CA MET A 96 9.98 -13.10 -11.37
C MET A 96 8.72 -13.33 -10.52
N HIS A 97 8.75 -13.05 -9.23
CA HIS A 97 7.58 -13.18 -8.36
C HIS A 97 6.42 -12.32 -8.84
N HIS A 98 6.68 -11.07 -9.25
CA HIS A 98 5.66 -10.20 -9.83
C HIS A 98 5.06 -10.78 -11.11
N SER A 99 5.91 -11.27 -12.03
CA SER A 99 5.47 -11.92 -13.26
C SER A 99 4.59 -13.16 -13.00
N LEU A 100 5.00 -14.04 -12.09
CA LEU A 100 4.21 -15.22 -11.70
C LEU A 100 2.89 -14.82 -11.05
N SER A 101 2.89 -13.79 -10.20
CA SER A 101 1.66 -13.28 -9.58
C SER A 101 0.65 -12.78 -10.61
N LEU A 102 1.10 -12.23 -11.75
CA LEU A 102 0.21 -11.82 -12.83
C LEU A 102 -0.32 -13.00 -13.65
N ARG A 103 0.46 -14.09 -13.79
CA ARG A 103 0.09 -15.25 -14.61
C ARG A 103 -0.76 -16.28 -13.87
N GLU A 104 -0.46 -16.50 -12.59
CA GLU A 104 -1.01 -17.60 -11.78
C GLU A 104 -1.64 -17.11 -10.47
N GLY A 105 -1.57 -15.81 -10.20
CA GLY A 105 -2.15 -15.22 -9.00
C GLY A 105 -3.66 -15.33 -8.98
N ARG A 106 -4.21 -15.21 -7.77
CA ARG A 106 -5.66 -15.12 -7.57
C ARG A 106 -6.13 -13.74 -8.06
N ILE A 107 -7.23 -13.74 -8.78
CA ILE A 107 -7.88 -12.52 -9.24
C ILE A 107 -9.09 -12.28 -8.34
N ASP A 108 -9.02 -11.23 -7.55
CA ASP A 108 -10.16 -10.71 -6.79
C ASP A 108 -10.79 -9.58 -7.62
N ILE A 109 -12.11 -9.66 -7.83
CA ILE A 109 -12.86 -8.69 -8.65
C ILE A 109 -13.84 -7.96 -7.74
N ASP A 110 -13.55 -6.69 -7.50
CA ASP A 110 -14.45 -5.77 -6.82
C ASP A 110 -15.17 -4.88 -7.84
N GLN A 111 -16.49 -4.73 -7.70
CA GLN A 111 -17.30 -3.92 -8.61
C GLN A 111 -17.88 -2.71 -7.88
N TRP A 112 -17.59 -1.51 -8.39
CA TRP A 112 -18.12 -0.26 -7.86
C TRP A 112 -19.08 0.38 -8.86
N ARG A 113 -20.24 0.79 -8.38
CA ARG A 113 -21.24 1.51 -9.17
C ARG A 113 -21.15 2.99 -8.83
N GLY A 114 -21.09 3.85 -9.85
CA GLY A 114 -21.00 5.30 -9.66
C GLY A 114 -21.37 6.09 -10.90
N HIS A 115 -20.79 5.74 -12.06
CA HIS A 115 -21.15 6.40 -13.31
C HIS A 115 -22.47 5.87 -13.86
N SER A 116 -23.33 6.77 -14.33
CA SER A 116 -24.59 6.42 -15.00
C SER A 116 -24.40 6.05 -16.48
N VAL A 117 -23.20 6.29 -17.01
CA VAL A 117 -22.79 6.03 -18.40
C VAL A 117 -21.41 5.34 -18.38
N GLY A 118 -20.97 4.80 -19.52
CA GLY A 118 -19.63 4.24 -19.67
C GLY A 118 -18.53 5.24 -19.36
N ILE A 119 -17.41 4.73 -18.85
CA ILE A 119 -16.21 5.49 -18.47
C ILE A 119 -15.19 5.35 -19.60
N ASP A 120 -14.69 6.47 -20.12
CA ASP A 120 -13.68 6.45 -21.18
C ASP A 120 -12.24 6.62 -20.65
N GLN A 121 -12.09 7.16 -19.43
CA GLN A 121 -10.78 7.48 -18.86
C GLN A 121 -10.67 7.16 -17.37
N CYS A 122 -9.49 6.68 -16.96
CA CYS A 122 -9.14 6.53 -15.56
C CYS A 122 -7.65 6.77 -15.30
N ARG A 123 -7.31 7.23 -14.09
CA ARG A 123 -5.95 7.42 -13.59
C ARG A 123 -5.85 6.82 -12.19
N MET A 124 -4.82 6.02 -11.93
CA MET A 124 -4.58 5.44 -10.61
C MET A 124 -3.25 5.94 -10.04
N LYS A 125 -3.27 6.48 -8.82
CA LYS A 125 -2.08 6.94 -8.10
C LYS A 125 -2.24 6.72 -6.60
N MET A 126 -1.22 6.13 -5.96
CA MET A 126 -1.10 6.04 -4.48
C MET A 126 -2.33 5.50 -3.75
N GLY A 127 -2.97 4.45 -4.29
CA GLY A 127 -4.17 3.88 -3.66
C GLY A 127 -5.46 4.64 -3.94
N LEU A 128 -5.42 5.65 -4.82
CA LEU A 128 -6.58 6.36 -5.33
C LEU A 128 -6.77 6.08 -6.82
N LEU A 129 -8.03 6.05 -7.25
CA LEU A 129 -8.43 5.92 -8.64
C LEU A 129 -9.33 7.11 -9.00
N LEU A 130 -8.98 7.88 -10.01
CA LEU A 130 -9.84 8.93 -10.56
C LEU A 130 -10.43 8.40 -11.87
N THR A 131 -11.76 8.35 -11.96
CA THR A 131 -12.49 7.94 -13.16
C THR A 131 -13.25 9.12 -13.73
N GLY A 132 -13.44 9.14 -15.05
CA GLY A 132 -14.20 10.21 -15.69
C GLY A 132 -14.66 9.88 -17.10
N VAL A 133 -15.55 10.76 -17.57
CA VAL A 133 -16.19 10.80 -18.91
C VAL A 133 -17.42 9.90 -19.01
N GLY A 134 -18.48 10.43 -19.63
CA GLY A 134 -19.79 9.80 -19.82
C GLY A 134 -20.94 10.62 -19.23
N ASP A 135 -20.94 10.77 -17.91
CA ASP A 135 -22.02 11.41 -17.12
C ASP A 135 -21.67 12.82 -16.62
N LYS A 136 -20.65 13.45 -17.22
CA LYS A 136 -20.14 14.79 -16.83
C LYS A 136 -19.71 14.90 -15.36
N VAL A 137 -19.39 13.79 -14.71
CA VAL A 137 -18.85 13.76 -13.35
C VAL A 137 -17.55 12.95 -13.35
N MET A 138 -16.51 13.47 -12.71
CA MET A 138 -15.32 12.72 -12.37
C MET A 138 -15.42 12.26 -10.92
N ARG A 139 -14.96 11.04 -10.62
CA ARG A 139 -15.07 10.46 -9.28
C ARG A 139 -13.72 9.96 -8.81
N LEU A 140 -13.33 10.38 -7.61
CA LEU A 140 -12.14 9.92 -6.93
C LEU A 140 -12.52 8.80 -5.97
N TRP A 141 -11.89 7.65 -6.12
CA TRP A 141 -12.15 6.44 -5.36
C TRP A 141 -10.94 6.09 -4.50
N SER A 142 -11.22 5.59 -3.30
CA SER A 142 -10.24 5.03 -2.38
C SER A 142 -10.19 3.52 -2.59
N LEU A 143 -9.03 2.99 -3.01
CA LEU A 143 -8.83 1.55 -3.23
C LEU A 143 -8.70 0.77 -1.91
N ASP A 144 -8.38 1.44 -0.80
CA ASP A 144 -8.31 0.84 0.53
C ASP A 144 -9.70 0.66 1.17
N ARG A 145 -10.64 1.58 0.92
CA ARG A 145 -12.01 1.54 1.48
C ARG A 145 -13.06 1.13 0.48
N TYR A 146 -12.71 0.99 -0.79
CA TYR A 146 -13.61 0.62 -1.89
C TYR A 146 -14.80 1.60 -2.00
N LYS A 147 -14.53 2.91 -1.85
CA LYS A 147 -15.56 3.96 -1.80
C LYS A 147 -15.20 5.18 -2.63
N CYS A 148 -16.23 5.84 -3.16
CA CYS A 148 -16.11 7.18 -3.71
C CYS A 148 -15.82 8.16 -2.57
N VAL A 149 -14.75 8.93 -2.71
CA VAL A 149 -14.26 9.92 -1.74
C VAL A 149 -14.74 11.31 -2.16
N GLU A 150 -14.59 11.64 -3.44
CA GLU A 150 -14.92 12.96 -3.99
C GLU A 150 -15.53 12.85 -5.38
N GLU A 151 -16.36 13.83 -5.73
CA GLU A 151 -16.94 13.98 -7.06
C GLU A 151 -16.68 15.40 -7.58
N TYR A 152 -16.35 15.51 -8.88
CA TYR A 152 -16.09 16.78 -9.55
C TYR A 152 -16.97 16.89 -10.79
N SER A 153 -17.85 17.88 -10.82
CA SER A 153 -18.69 18.15 -11.99
C SER A 153 -17.88 18.81 -13.11
N VAL A 154 -18.02 18.27 -14.31
CA VAL A 154 -17.47 18.85 -15.54
C VAL A 154 -18.56 19.75 -16.15
N PRO A 155 -18.26 21.01 -16.52
CA PRO A 155 -19.25 21.88 -17.15
C PRO A 155 -19.88 21.26 -18.41
N ASP A 156 -21.18 21.43 -18.59
CA ASP A 156 -21.92 20.81 -19.71
C ASP A 156 -21.42 21.28 -21.08
N ASN A 157 -21.02 22.55 -21.14
CA ASN A 157 -20.55 23.21 -22.35
C ASN A 157 -19.09 22.90 -22.69
N VAL A 158 -18.40 22.01 -21.97
CA VAL A 158 -17.03 21.63 -22.30
C VAL A 158 -16.91 20.14 -22.56
N SER A 159 -15.97 19.78 -23.43
CA SER A 159 -15.58 18.40 -23.67
C SER A 159 -14.29 18.13 -22.90
N LEU A 160 -14.36 17.27 -21.87
CA LEU A 160 -13.20 16.80 -21.12
C LEU A 160 -12.29 15.99 -22.05
N VAL A 161 -11.04 16.39 -22.17
CA VAL A 161 -10.03 15.77 -23.03
C VAL A 161 -9.15 14.81 -22.22
N ASP A 162 -8.67 15.26 -21.06
CA ASP A 162 -7.84 14.46 -20.17
C ASP A 162 -7.92 15.03 -18.74
N PHE A 163 -7.49 14.25 -17.78
CA PHE A 163 -7.31 14.70 -16.40
C PHE A 163 -6.12 14.01 -15.74
N ASP A 164 -5.57 14.70 -14.76
CA ASP A 164 -4.58 14.13 -13.86
C ASP A 164 -4.75 14.66 -12.44
N PHE A 165 -4.19 13.96 -11.46
CA PHE A 165 -4.29 14.36 -10.06
C PHE A 165 -3.02 14.03 -9.27
N ASP A 166 -2.90 14.66 -8.11
CA ASP A 166 -1.93 14.32 -7.07
C ASP A 166 -2.62 14.34 -5.69
N GLU A 167 -1.85 14.36 -4.60
CA GLU A 167 -2.39 14.36 -3.23
C GLU A 167 -3.23 15.60 -2.88
N SER A 168 -3.10 16.68 -3.65
CA SER A 168 -3.62 18.02 -3.31
C SER A 168 -4.64 18.56 -4.30
N LYS A 169 -4.60 18.13 -5.57
CA LYS A 169 -5.40 18.74 -6.64
C LYS A 169 -5.73 17.78 -7.75
N VAL A 170 -6.83 18.08 -8.44
CA VAL A 170 -7.23 17.49 -9.71
C VAL A 170 -7.16 18.56 -10.79
N ILE A 171 -6.52 18.23 -11.90
CA ILE A 171 -6.40 19.09 -13.08
C ILE A 171 -7.18 18.45 -14.23
N MET A 172 -7.98 19.27 -14.91
CA MET A 172 -8.80 18.87 -16.04
C MET A 172 -8.38 19.67 -17.27
N ALA A 173 -8.10 18.99 -18.37
CA ALA A 173 -7.95 19.60 -19.68
C ALA A 173 -9.28 19.45 -20.43
N TYR A 174 -9.89 20.56 -20.84
CA TYR A 174 -11.15 20.55 -21.56
C TYR A 174 -11.14 21.51 -22.74
N VAL A 175 -11.94 21.21 -23.75
CA VAL A 175 -12.16 22.08 -24.91
C VAL A 175 -13.51 22.75 -24.76
N GLN A 176 -13.50 24.07 -24.80
CA GLN A 176 -14.72 24.87 -24.89
C GLN A 176 -15.08 25.06 -26.37
N PRO A 177 -16.31 24.71 -26.82
CA PRO A 177 -16.81 25.07 -28.13
C PRO A 177 -16.75 26.59 -28.29
N LEU A 178 -16.31 27.06 -29.46
CA LEU A 178 -16.43 28.47 -29.81
C LEU A 178 -17.92 28.85 -29.74
N SER A 179 -18.25 29.82 -28.90
CA SER A 179 -19.58 30.43 -28.95
C SER A 179 -19.82 30.91 -30.39
N PRO A 180 -20.96 30.59 -31.03
CA PRO A 180 -21.34 31.31 -32.23
C PRO A 180 -21.38 32.80 -31.85
N TYR A 181 -20.68 33.63 -32.61
CA TYR A 181 -20.68 35.09 -32.44
C TYR A 181 -22.12 35.59 -32.33
N PRO A 182 -22.41 36.60 -31.48
CA PRO A 182 -23.71 37.23 -31.50
C PRO A 182 -23.90 37.87 -32.88
N LEU A 183 -24.90 37.39 -33.64
CA LEU A 183 -25.44 38.09 -34.79
C LEU A 183 -25.78 39.51 -34.34
N SER A 184 -25.00 40.47 -34.78
CA SER A 184 -25.29 41.89 -34.61
C SER A 184 -26.70 42.12 -35.16
N HIS A 185 -27.63 42.44 -34.26
CA HIS A 185 -28.91 43.00 -34.66
C HIS A 185 -28.60 44.34 -35.34
N SER A 186 -28.60 44.35 -36.67
CA SER A 186 -28.72 45.59 -37.43
C SER A 186 -30.07 46.19 -37.07
N ARG A 187 -30.00 47.30 -36.33
CA ARG A 187 -31.14 48.15 -36.03
C ARG A 187 -31.87 48.52 -37.31
N SER A 188 -33.18 48.38 -37.27
CA SER A 188 -34.11 49.13 -38.08
C SER A 188 -33.92 50.64 -37.91
N HIS A 189 -33.74 51.34 -39.02
CA HIS A 189 -34.26 52.67 -39.32
C HIS A 189 -34.64 52.58 -40.80
N GLY A 190 -35.88 52.81 -41.26
CA GLY A 190 -36.86 53.77 -40.79
C GLY A 190 -36.85 54.93 -41.79
N LEU A 191 -37.84 54.89 -42.70
CA LEU A 191 -38.22 55.81 -43.80
C LEU A 191 -37.66 55.49 -45.19
#